data_AF-A0A958JHM8-F1
#
_entry.id   AF-A0A958JHM8-F1
#
_cell.length_a   1.000
_cell.length_b   1.000
_cell.length_c   1.000
_cell.angle_alpha   90.00
_cell.angle_beta   90.00
_cell.angle_gamma   90.00
#
_symmetry.space_group_name_H-M   'P 1'
#
loop_
_entity.id
_entity.type
_entity.pdbx_description
1 polymer ?
#
loop_
_entity_poly.entity_id
_entity_poly.type
_entity_poly.pdbx_seq_one_letter_code
_entity_poly.pdbx_strand_id
1 'polypeptide(L)'
;MSLHVALHLYGGFMLHPMYFLALEAQCTAFQIAFAELEDLLANKHRDIDLIWSRIFSLLTAGANISKFLWPSKPQAEMRGKLLREYLSVPVDSPLKDRSIRNDFEHFDERLDTFVTQERANIFDGGVGPRAAFPCSESELFRHFDPETWQCIYQGRSYPLRPVIRAVITLREEIERTKYDMVMTRWADAMAREKAAEE
;
A
#
# COMPACT_ATOMS: atom_id res chain seq x y z
N MET A 1 -22.52 12.73 -35.33
CA MET A 1 -21.27 11.93 -35.35
C MET A 1 -20.64 12.04 -33.97
N SER A 2 -20.72 10.98 -33.16
CA SER A 2 -20.24 10.98 -31.77
C SER A 2 -18.72 11.06 -31.72
N LEU A 3 -18.19 12.23 -31.35
CA LEU A 3 -16.78 12.36 -30.98
C LEU A 3 -16.58 11.74 -29.60
N HIS A 4 -15.67 10.77 -29.55
CA HIS A 4 -15.19 10.10 -28.35
C HIS A 4 -14.88 11.10 -27.23
N VAL A 5 -15.44 10.86 -26.05
CA VAL A 5 -14.95 11.44 -24.80
C VAL A 5 -13.50 11.00 -24.67
N ALA A 6 -12.55 11.91 -24.83
CA ALA A 6 -11.12 11.67 -24.78
C ALA A 6 -10.64 11.48 -23.31
N LEU A 7 -11.27 10.56 -22.58
CA LEU A 7 -10.59 9.85 -21.51
C LEU A 7 -9.73 8.81 -22.21
N HIS A 8 -8.41 9.04 -22.23
CA HIS A 8 -7.43 8.32 -23.03
C HIS A 8 -7.75 6.81 -23.08
N LEU A 9 -8.25 6.34 -24.23
CA LEU A 9 -8.46 4.92 -24.49
C LEU A 9 -7.11 4.29 -24.80
N TYR A 10 -6.42 3.76 -23.81
CA TYR A 10 -5.32 2.82 -24.08
C TYR A 10 -5.93 1.45 -24.36
N GLY A 11 -6.05 1.09 -25.64
CA GLY A 11 -6.55 -0.23 -26.06
C GLY A 11 -8.06 -0.46 -25.95
N GLY A 12 -8.88 0.60 -25.93
CA GLY A 12 -10.35 0.49 -25.96
C GLY A 12 -11.03 0.15 -24.62
N PHE A 13 -10.28 0.09 -23.52
CA PHE A 13 -10.82 -0.12 -22.17
C PHE A 13 -10.71 1.14 -21.32
N MET A 14 -11.82 1.55 -20.69
CA MET A 14 -11.87 2.69 -19.78
C MET A 14 -11.86 2.18 -18.33
N LEU A 15 -10.89 2.64 -17.52
CA LEU A 15 -10.95 2.42 -16.08
C LEU A 15 -12.05 3.29 -15.47
N HIS A 16 -12.91 2.66 -14.67
CA HIS A 16 -13.94 3.39 -13.93
C HIS A 16 -13.29 4.29 -12.86
N PRO A 17 -13.72 5.56 -12.70
CA PRO A 17 -13.15 6.50 -11.72
C PRO A 17 -13.10 5.99 -10.27
N MET A 18 -14.00 5.06 -9.92
CA MET A 18 -14.01 4.40 -8.61
C MET A 18 -12.70 3.70 -8.25
N TYR A 19 -11.90 3.25 -9.23
CA TYR A 19 -10.59 2.68 -8.92
C TYR A 19 -9.60 3.71 -8.40
N PHE A 20 -9.62 4.94 -8.93
CA PHE A 20 -8.78 6.03 -8.43
C PHE A 20 -9.23 6.45 -7.03
N LEU A 21 -10.55 6.60 -6.80
CA LEU A 21 -11.09 6.91 -5.48
C LEU A 21 -10.76 5.82 -4.44
N ALA A 22 -10.85 4.55 -4.82
CA ALA A 22 -10.52 3.44 -3.93
C ALA A 22 -9.02 3.41 -3.59
N LEU A 23 -8.15 3.57 -4.59
CA LEU A 23 -6.70 3.67 -4.38
C LEU A 23 -6.35 4.88 -3.50
N GLU A 24 -6.97 6.02 -3.77
CA GLU A 24 -6.81 7.25 -3.01
C GLU A 24 -7.14 7.03 -1.53
N ALA A 25 -8.28 6.40 -1.25
CA ALA A 25 -8.71 6.08 0.12
C ALA A 25 -7.70 5.15 0.84
N GLN A 26 -7.15 4.15 0.14
CA GLN A 26 -6.13 3.29 0.74
C GLN A 26 -4.80 4.03 0.96
N CYS A 27 -4.40 4.93 0.06
CA CYS A 27 -3.22 5.78 0.26
C CYS A 27 -3.41 6.70 1.47
N THR A 28 -4.60 7.30 1.63
CA THR A 28 -4.93 8.12 2.81
C THR A 28 -4.86 7.30 4.09
N ALA A 29 -5.48 6.13 4.13
CA ALA A 29 -5.44 5.25 5.30
C ALA A 29 -4.01 4.87 5.68
N PHE A 30 -3.17 4.57 4.67
CA PHE A 30 -1.75 4.31 4.86
C PHE A 30 -1.01 5.51 5.45
N GLN A 31 -1.19 6.70 4.88
CA GLN A 31 -0.51 7.92 5.33
C GLN A 31 -0.92 8.34 6.75
N ILE A 32 -2.20 8.21 7.11
CA ILE A 32 -2.68 8.45 8.47
C ILE A 32 -2.00 7.49 9.45
N ALA A 33 -2.01 6.18 9.16
CA ALA A 33 -1.38 5.20 10.03
C ALA A 33 0.15 5.40 10.13
N PHE A 34 0.80 5.89 9.07
CA PHE A 34 2.21 6.27 9.10
C PHE A 34 2.47 7.45 10.03
N ALA A 35 1.71 8.53 9.89
CA ALA A 35 1.88 9.73 10.71
C ALA A 35 1.64 9.41 12.21
N GLU A 36 0.57 8.68 12.52
CA GLU A 36 0.27 8.25 13.89
C GLU A 36 1.37 7.33 14.45
N LEU A 37 1.95 6.46 13.62
CA LEU A 37 3.08 5.63 14.03
C LEU A 37 4.32 6.48 14.36
N GLU A 38 4.64 7.49 13.55
CA GLU A 38 5.75 8.40 13.83
C GLU A 38 5.55 9.14 15.16
N ASP A 39 4.33 9.64 15.40
CA ASP A 39 3.98 10.30 16.67
C ASP A 39 4.12 9.36 17.87
N LEU A 40 3.62 8.12 17.76
CA LEU A 40 3.76 7.10 18.81
C LEU A 40 5.23 6.76 19.10
N LEU A 41 6.09 6.71 18.09
CA LEU A 41 7.51 6.40 18.26
C LEU A 41 8.31 7.56 18.89
N ALA A 42 7.89 8.80 18.66
CA ALA A 42 8.46 10.00 19.25
C ALA A 42 8.07 10.17 20.74
N ASN A 43 6.96 9.56 21.16
CA ASN A 43 6.52 9.60 22.56
C ASN A 43 7.46 8.80 23.48
N LYS A 44 7.79 9.39 24.65
CA LYS A 44 8.62 8.73 25.68
C LYS A 44 7.94 7.51 26.29
N HIS A 45 6.61 7.54 26.38
CA HIS A 45 5.80 6.41 26.80
C HIS A 45 5.18 5.78 25.56
N ARG A 46 5.85 4.74 25.06
CA ARG A 46 5.40 4.01 23.88
C ARG A 46 4.32 3.02 24.27
N ASP A 47 3.12 3.24 23.75
CA ASP A 47 2.06 2.23 23.77
C ASP A 47 2.33 1.21 22.66
N ILE A 48 2.78 0.03 23.07
CA ILE A 48 3.20 -1.05 22.15
C ILE A 48 2.01 -1.58 21.35
N ASP A 49 0.82 -1.67 21.96
CA ASP A 49 -0.38 -2.16 21.30
C ASP A 49 -0.85 -1.18 20.22
N LEU A 50 -0.79 0.13 20.52
CA LEU A 50 -1.07 1.16 19.51
C LEU A 50 -0.05 1.14 18.37
N ILE A 51 1.24 0.96 18.66
CA ILE A 51 2.29 0.83 17.62
C ILE A 51 1.97 -0.33 16.68
N TRP A 52 1.70 -1.52 17.22
CA TRP A 52 1.37 -2.68 16.40
C TRP A 52 0.05 -2.52 15.66
N SER A 53 -0.94 -1.86 16.26
CA SER A 53 -2.18 -1.50 15.58
C SER A 53 -1.93 -0.61 14.34
N ARG A 54 -1.05 0.40 14.46
CA ARG A 54 -0.69 1.28 13.33
C ARG A 54 0.14 0.56 12.27
N ILE A 55 1.08 -0.29 12.67
CA ILE A 55 1.82 -1.16 11.74
C ILE A 55 0.85 -2.06 10.97
N PHE A 56 -0.09 -2.71 11.65
CA PHE A 56 -1.09 -3.54 10.98
C PHE A 56 -1.97 -2.73 10.01
N SER A 57 -2.37 -1.52 10.39
CA SER A 57 -3.15 -0.61 9.54
C SER A 57 -2.37 -0.21 8.28
N LEU A 58 -1.08 0.13 8.42
CA LEU A 58 -0.16 0.41 7.31
C LEU A 58 -0.08 -0.76 6.33
N LEU A 59 0.18 -1.95 6.86
CA LEU A 59 0.36 -3.16 6.05
C LEU A 59 -0.92 -3.56 5.34
N THR A 60 -2.08 -3.41 6.01
CA THR A 60 -3.39 -3.68 5.42
C THR A 60 -3.72 -2.71 4.28
N ALA A 61 -3.46 -1.41 4.47
CA ALA A 61 -3.66 -0.42 3.42
C ALA A 61 -2.73 -0.66 2.22
N GLY A 62 -1.44 -0.93 2.48
CA GLY A 62 -0.46 -1.29 1.45
C GLY A 62 -0.82 -2.55 0.68
N ALA A 63 -1.34 -3.57 1.39
CA ALA A 63 -1.85 -4.79 0.81
C ALA A 63 -3.03 -4.56 -0.15
N ASN A 64 -3.97 -3.71 0.23
CA ASN A 64 -5.11 -3.35 -0.62
C ASN A 64 -4.65 -2.59 -1.87
N ILE A 65 -3.73 -1.64 -1.73
CA ILE A 65 -3.08 -0.96 -2.87
C ILE A 65 -2.46 -1.99 -3.82
N SER A 66 -1.67 -2.92 -3.28
CA SER A 66 -1.05 -4.00 -4.04
C SER A 66 -2.08 -4.88 -4.77
N LYS A 67 -3.24 -5.19 -4.17
CA LYS A 67 -4.31 -5.97 -4.81
C LYS A 67 -4.97 -5.25 -5.99
N PHE A 68 -5.06 -3.92 -5.95
CA PHE A 68 -5.52 -3.12 -7.09
C PHE A 68 -4.50 -3.13 -8.22
N LEU A 69 -3.23 -2.87 -7.90
CA LEU A 69 -2.15 -2.75 -8.87
C LEU A 69 -1.73 -4.11 -9.43
N TRP A 70 -1.59 -5.15 -8.61
CA TRP A 70 -1.21 -6.53 -8.99
C TRP A 70 -2.22 -7.56 -8.47
N PRO A 71 -3.40 -7.68 -9.09
CA PRO A 71 -4.41 -8.66 -8.68
C PRO A 71 -3.92 -10.10 -8.75
N SER A 72 -4.55 -10.97 -7.96
CA SER A 72 -4.40 -12.43 -8.07
C SER A 72 -5.38 -13.06 -9.07
N LYS A 73 -6.52 -12.42 -9.35
CA LYS A 73 -7.57 -12.95 -10.23
C LYS A 73 -7.29 -12.60 -11.70
N PRO A 74 -7.31 -13.56 -12.64
CA PRO A 74 -7.06 -13.30 -14.06
C PRO A 74 -7.97 -12.23 -14.67
N GLN A 75 -9.26 -12.20 -14.28
CA GLN A 75 -10.24 -11.24 -14.79
C GLN A 75 -9.90 -9.78 -14.42
N ALA A 76 -9.07 -9.59 -13.40
CA ALA A 76 -8.64 -8.28 -12.93
C ALA A 76 -7.28 -7.84 -13.50
N GLU A 77 -6.56 -8.72 -14.20
CA GLU A 77 -5.19 -8.47 -14.65
C GLU A 77 -5.09 -7.23 -15.55
N MET A 78 -6.02 -7.08 -16.49
CA MET A 78 -6.10 -5.89 -17.35
C MET A 78 -6.26 -4.60 -16.55
N ARG A 79 -7.13 -4.60 -15.52
CA ARG A 79 -7.31 -3.44 -14.64
C ARG A 79 -6.00 -3.10 -13.90
N GLY A 80 -5.31 -4.10 -13.34
CA GLY A 80 -4.03 -3.88 -12.67
C GLY A 80 -2.97 -3.31 -13.62
N LYS A 81 -2.89 -3.82 -14.85
CA LYS A 81 -1.99 -3.30 -15.89
C LYS A 81 -2.30 -1.84 -16.21
N LEU A 82 -3.54 -1.52 -16.54
CA LEU A 82 -3.96 -0.16 -16.86
C LEU A 82 -3.68 0.80 -15.71
N LEU A 83 -4.00 0.43 -14.46
CA LEU A 83 -3.75 1.31 -13.30
C LEU A 83 -2.28 1.66 -13.15
N ARG A 84 -1.38 0.68 -13.34
CA ARG A 84 0.07 0.94 -13.27
C ARG A 84 0.54 1.82 -14.42
N GLU A 85 -0.03 1.68 -15.60
CA GLU A 85 0.28 2.53 -16.76
C GLU A 85 -0.20 3.97 -16.55
N TYR A 86 -1.45 4.20 -16.13
CA TYR A 86 -1.98 5.54 -15.87
C TYR A 86 -1.24 6.26 -14.74
N LEU A 87 -0.86 5.52 -13.68
CA LEU A 87 -0.22 6.08 -12.49
C LEU A 87 1.30 5.96 -12.54
N SER A 88 1.88 5.64 -13.70
CA SER A 88 3.33 5.50 -13.93
C SER A 88 4.05 4.64 -12.87
N VAL A 89 3.39 3.58 -12.39
CA VAL A 89 3.93 2.73 -11.32
C VAL A 89 5.03 1.82 -11.88
N PRO A 90 6.27 1.87 -11.34
CA PRO A 90 7.37 1.04 -11.81
C PRO A 90 7.10 -0.47 -11.67
N VAL A 91 7.65 -1.26 -12.58
CA VAL A 91 7.47 -2.73 -12.60
C VAL A 91 8.11 -3.44 -11.41
N ASP A 92 9.14 -2.82 -10.83
CA ASP A 92 9.93 -3.20 -9.66
C ASP A 92 9.50 -2.46 -8.39
N SER A 93 8.33 -1.81 -8.41
CA SER A 93 7.78 -1.14 -7.24
C SER A 93 7.71 -2.08 -6.02
N PRO A 94 8.12 -1.63 -4.83
CA PRO A 94 8.05 -2.45 -3.61
C PRO A 94 6.61 -2.82 -3.22
N LEU A 95 5.60 -2.11 -3.75
CA LEU A 95 4.19 -2.43 -3.58
C LEU A 95 3.78 -3.74 -4.27
N LYS A 96 4.62 -4.26 -5.18
CA LYS A 96 4.39 -5.54 -5.86
C LYS A 96 4.62 -6.74 -4.94
N ASP A 97 5.51 -6.60 -3.95
CA ASP A 97 5.86 -7.71 -3.07
C ASP A 97 4.65 -8.12 -2.21
N ARG A 98 4.29 -9.39 -2.30
CA ARG A 98 3.14 -9.99 -1.63
C ARG A 98 3.52 -10.66 -0.32
N SER A 99 4.82 -10.85 -0.06
CA SER A 99 5.31 -11.60 1.10
C SER A 99 4.82 -11.00 2.41
N ILE A 100 5.08 -9.70 2.61
CA ILE A 100 4.64 -8.95 3.79
C ILE A 100 3.12 -8.96 3.94
N ARG A 101 2.37 -8.74 2.86
CA ARG A 101 0.91 -8.79 2.90
C ARG A 101 0.43 -10.17 3.35
N ASN A 102 0.91 -11.21 2.68
CA ASN A 102 0.40 -12.56 2.89
C ASN A 102 0.71 -13.02 4.32
N ASP A 103 1.86 -12.65 4.87
CA ASP A 103 2.24 -13.01 6.23
C ASP A 103 1.33 -12.36 7.29
N PHE A 104 0.82 -11.15 7.02
CA PHE A 104 -0.12 -10.47 7.93
C PHE A 104 -1.60 -10.79 7.67
N GLU A 105 -1.99 -11.10 6.43
CA GLU A 105 -3.36 -11.50 6.09
C GLU A 105 -3.67 -12.93 6.53
N HIS A 106 -2.71 -13.85 6.42
CA HIS A 106 -2.84 -15.25 6.84
C HIS A 106 -2.21 -15.45 8.23
N PHE A 107 -2.47 -14.52 9.14
CA PHE A 107 -1.89 -14.50 10.47
C PHE A 107 -2.21 -15.77 11.26
N ASP A 108 -3.43 -16.30 11.12
CA ASP A 108 -3.88 -17.54 11.74
C ASP A 108 -3.09 -18.75 11.24
N GLU A 109 -3.00 -18.97 9.92
CA GLU A 109 -2.23 -20.08 9.33
C GLU A 109 -0.74 -20.00 9.70
N ARG A 110 -0.21 -18.76 9.76
CA ARG A 110 1.16 -18.49 10.18
C ARG A 110 1.34 -18.80 11.66
N LEU A 111 0.42 -18.40 12.52
CA LEU A 111 0.44 -18.72 13.94
C LEU A 111 0.37 -20.24 14.17
N ASP A 112 -0.51 -20.95 13.46
CA ASP A 112 -0.62 -22.41 13.52
C ASP A 112 0.72 -23.08 13.18
N THR A 113 1.35 -22.65 12.08
CA THR A 113 2.69 -23.14 11.72
C THR A 113 3.70 -22.82 12.81
N PHE A 114 3.66 -21.60 13.35
CA PHE A 114 4.59 -21.17 14.40
C PHE A 114 4.44 -22.03 15.64
N VAL A 115 3.24 -22.23 16.20
CA VAL A 115 3.06 -22.96 17.47
C VAL A 115 3.43 -24.44 17.39
N THR A 116 3.52 -25.04 16.19
CA THR A 116 3.93 -26.45 16.03
C THR A 116 5.44 -26.68 16.17
N GLN A 117 6.27 -25.63 16.12
CA GLN A 117 7.72 -25.78 16.21
C GLN A 117 8.15 -25.81 17.69
N GLU A 118 9.01 -26.77 18.06
CA GLU A 118 9.60 -26.82 19.40
C GLU A 118 10.58 -25.67 19.61
N ARG A 119 10.39 -24.92 20.71
CA ARG A 119 11.24 -23.78 21.10
C ARG A 119 11.36 -23.69 22.60
N ALA A 120 12.47 -23.12 23.07
CA ALA A 120 12.63 -22.80 24.49
C ALA A 120 11.80 -21.57 24.90
N ASN A 121 11.73 -20.54 24.04
CA ASN A 121 11.04 -19.28 24.31
C ASN A 121 10.28 -18.74 23.09
N ILE A 122 9.33 -17.84 23.34
CA ILE A 122 8.61 -17.08 22.30
C ILE A 122 8.69 -15.60 22.67
N PHE A 123 9.15 -14.78 21.72
CA PHE A 123 9.18 -13.33 21.83
C PHE A 123 8.22 -12.74 20.80
N ASP A 124 7.26 -11.97 21.28
CA ASP A 124 6.27 -11.31 20.44
C ASP A 124 6.15 -9.83 20.78
N GLY A 125 5.81 -9.03 19.76
CA GLY A 125 5.49 -7.62 19.91
C GLY A 125 6.67 -6.71 20.24
N GLY A 126 7.92 -7.18 20.11
CA GLY A 126 9.09 -6.39 20.48
C GLY A 126 9.21 -5.11 19.63
N VAL A 127 9.40 -3.95 20.28
CA VAL A 127 9.67 -2.67 19.59
C VAL A 127 10.98 -2.09 20.09
N GLY A 128 11.94 -1.90 19.20
CA GLY A 128 13.27 -1.38 19.52
C GLY A 128 14.36 -1.97 18.63
N PRO A 129 15.64 -1.63 18.84
CA PRO A 129 16.73 -2.17 18.03
C PRO A 129 16.80 -3.70 18.12
N ARG A 130 16.93 -4.40 16.99
CA ARG A 130 16.97 -5.89 16.97
C ARG A 130 18.04 -6.47 17.90
N ALA A 131 19.17 -5.80 18.04
CA ALA A 131 20.29 -6.21 18.90
C ALA A 131 19.96 -6.18 20.40
N ALA A 132 18.93 -5.45 20.82
CA ALA A 132 18.47 -5.40 22.22
C ALA A 132 17.65 -6.63 22.62
N PHE A 133 17.32 -7.52 21.67
CA PHE A 133 16.50 -8.71 21.88
C PHE A 133 17.36 -9.96 21.63
N PRO A 134 17.99 -10.57 22.66
CA PRO A 134 18.87 -11.71 22.49
C PRO A 134 18.08 -13.02 22.31
N CYS A 135 17.34 -13.13 21.20
CA CYS A 135 16.61 -14.32 20.78
C CYS A 135 17.02 -14.74 19.37
N SER A 136 16.83 -16.01 19.04
CA SER A 136 16.98 -16.50 17.67
C SER A 136 15.81 -16.06 16.78
N GLU A 137 16.02 -16.03 15.46
CA GLU A 137 14.96 -15.69 14.50
C GLU A 137 13.75 -16.63 14.59
N SER A 138 13.97 -17.91 14.95
CA SER A 138 12.90 -18.88 15.17
C SER A 138 12.05 -18.59 16.40
N GLU A 139 12.58 -17.87 17.40
CA GLU A 139 11.86 -17.52 18.62
C GLU A 139 11.11 -16.18 18.50
N LEU A 140 11.38 -15.41 17.44
CA LEU A 140 10.81 -14.08 17.23
C LEU A 140 9.57 -14.13 16.34
N PHE A 141 8.40 -13.92 16.92
CA PHE A 141 7.14 -13.92 16.19
C PHE A 141 6.90 -12.59 15.48
N ARG A 142 6.86 -11.48 16.23
CA ARG A 142 6.77 -10.13 15.68
C ARG A 142 7.79 -9.21 16.33
N HIS A 143 8.43 -8.38 15.51
CA HIS A 143 9.32 -7.33 15.99
C HIS A 143 9.33 -6.14 15.04
N PHE A 144 9.49 -4.94 15.59
CA PHE A 144 9.66 -3.74 14.80
C PHE A 144 10.84 -2.92 15.32
N ASP A 145 11.79 -2.66 14.42
CA ASP A 145 12.94 -1.81 14.69
C ASP A 145 12.66 -0.40 14.15
N PRO A 146 12.43 0.59 15.03
CA PRO A 146 12.11 1.96 14.61
C PRO A 146 13.33 2.74 14.08
N GLU A 147 14.56 2.28 14.32
CA GLU A 147 15.76 2.91 13.78
C GLU A 147 15.96 2.52 12.32
N THR A 148 15.80 1.23 12.02
CA THR A 148 15.98 0.70 10.66
C THR A 148 14.69 0.62 9.85
N TRP A 149 13.53 0.82 10.48
CA TRP A 149 12.20 0.64 9.90
C TRP A 149 11.98 -0.76 9.32
N GLN A 150 12.54 -1.77 10.00
CA GLN A 150 12.37 -3.16 9.66
C GLN A 150 11.25 -3.76 10.51
N CYS A 151 10.23 -4.28 9.84
CA CYS A 151 9.21 -5.10 10.48
C CYS A 151 9.57 -6.56 10.27
N ILE A 152 9.71 -7.31 11.34
CA ILE A 152 10.02 -8.74 11.32
C ILE A 152 8.76 -9.52 11.68
N TYR A 153 8.47 -10.54 10.87
CA TYR A 153 7.42 -11.51 11.13
C TYR A 153 7.97 -12.91 10.91
N GLN A 154 8.02 -13.73 11.97
CA GLN A 154 8.56 -15.10 11.95
C GLN A 154 9.95 -15.22 11.29
N GLY A 155 10.87 -14.33 11.69
CA GLY A 155 12.23 -14.28 11.16
C GLY A 155 12.38 -13.71 9.74
N ARG A 156 11.28 -13.31 9.07
CA ARG A 156 11.36 -12.57 7.80
C ARG A 156 11.33 -11.08 8.06
N SER A 157 12.32 -10.37 7.52
CA SER A 157 12.48 -8.93 7.68
C SER A 157 11.94 -8.17 6.49
N TYR A 158 11.18 -7.12 6.77
CA TYR A 158 10.50 -6.31 5.78
C TYR A 158 10.82 -4.82 5.94
N PRO A 159 11.51 -4.19 4.97
CA PRO A 159 11.79 -2.76 5.03
C PRO A 159 10.54 -1.95 4.72
N LEU A 160 10.04 -1.19 5.70
CA LEU A 160 8.84 -0.36 5.51
C LEU A 160 9.11 0.93 4.74
N ARG A 161 10.32 1.50 4.85
CA ARG A 161 10.66 2.80 4.20
C ARG A 161 10.48 2.81 2.67
N PRO A 162 10.92 1.80 1.91
CA PRO A 162 10.64 1.73 0.46
C PRO A 162 9.15 1.71 0.14
N VAL A 163 8.37 0.95 0.92
CA VAL A 163 6.90 0.87 0.75
C VAL A 163 6.26 2.23 1.03
N ILE A 164 6.63 2.88 2.14
CA ILE A 164 6.12 4.22 2.52
C ILE A 164 6.37 5.23 1.39
N ARG A 165 7.61 5.28 0.86
CA ARG A 165 7.94 6.18 -0.26
C ARG A 165 7.11 5.89 -1.50
N ALA A 166 6.94 4.62 -1.85
CA ALA A 166 6.15 4.23 -3.01
C ALA A 166 4.67 4.61 -2.86
N VAL A 167 4.08 4.53 -1.66
CA VAL A 167 2.71 4.98 -1.41
C VAL A 167 2.58 6.50 -1.52
N ILE A 168 3.55 7.26 -0.98
CA ILE A 168 3.55 8.74 -1.10
C ILE A 168 3.61 9.15 -2.58
N THR A 169 4.54 8.58 -3.35
CA THR A 169 4.62 8.85 -4.80
C THR A 169 3.33 8.45 -5.51
N LEU A 170 2.78 7.28 -5.22
CA LEU A 170 1.51 6.84 -5.81
C LEU A 170 0.36 7.81 -5.52
N ARG A 171 0.31 8.37 -4.30
CA ARG A 171 -0.71 9.37 -3.92
C ARG A 171 -0.62 10.62 -4.80
N GLU A 172 0.58 11.14 -4.99
CA GLU A 172 0.84 12.31 -5.84
C GLU A 172 0.45 12.04 -7.30
N GLU A 173 0.77 10.86 -7.82
CA GLU A 173 0.39 10.40 -9.16
C GLU A 173 -1.13 10.33 -9.35
N ILE A 174 -1.86 9.84 -8.34
CA ILE A 174 -3.33 9.78 -8.36
C ILE A 174 -3.92 11.19 -8.41
N GLU A 175 -3.42 12.10 -7.58
CA GLU A 175 -3.92 13.49 -7.53
C GLU A 175 -3.67 14.22 -8.83
N ARG A 176 -2.45 14.10 -9.39
CA ARG A 176 -2.11 14.67 -10.69
C ARG A 176 -3.00 14.13 -11.80
N THR A 177 -3.14 12.80 -11.87
CA THR A 177 -3.98 12.15 -12.88
C THR A 177 -5.44 12.59 -12.79
N LYS A 178 -5.99 12.71 -11.58
CA LYS A 178 -7.36 13.22 -11.38
C LYS A 178 -7.50 14.67 -11.84
N TYR A 179 -6.52 15.53 -11.51
CA TYR A 179 -6.51 16.92 -11.94
C TYR A 179 -6.50 17.01 -13.47
N ASP A 180 -5.62 16.27 -14.13
CA ASP A 180 -5.50 16.23 -15.60
C ASP A 180 -6.81 15.77 -16.26
N MET A 181 -7.48 14.75 -15.68
CA MET A 181 -8.79 14.30 -16.16
C MET A 181 -9.87 15.39 -16.05
N VAL A 182 -9.88 16.17 -14.97
CA VAL A 182 -10.85 17.26 -14.77
C VAL A 182 -10.56 18.40 -15.76
N MET A 183 -9.30 18.81 -15.89
CA MET A 183 -8.91 19.89 -16.79
C MET A 183 -9.16 19.55 -18.26
N THR A 184 -8.90 18.30 -18.65
CA THR A 184 -9.21 17.81 -20.01
C THR A 184 -10.71 17.87 -20.29
N ARG A 185 -11.55 17.38 -19.35
CA ARG A 185 -13.02 17.43 -19.51
C ARG A 185 -13.55 18.86 -19.56
N TRP A 186 -12.98 19.76 -18.78
CA TRP A 186 -13.36 21.18 -18.80
C TRP A 186 -13.00 21.82 -20.14
N ALA A 187 -11.79 21.60 -20.66
CA ALA A 187 -11.37 22.10 -21.97
C ALA A 187 -12.28 21.55 -23.10
N ASP A 188 -12.62 20.26 -23.08
CA ASP A 188 -13.55 19.65 -24.02
C ASP A 188 -14.95 20.28 -23.96
N ALA A 189 -15.44 20.60 -22.76
CA ALA A 189 -16.73 21.26 -22.58
C ALA A 189 -16.74 22.68 -23.16
N MET A 190 -15.70 23.47 -22.87
CA MET A 190 -15.54 24.83 -23.42
C MET A 190 -15.46 24.82 -24.95
N ALA A 191 -14.74 23.85 -25.53
CA ALA A 191 -14.65 23.71 -26.98
C ALA A 191 -16.01 23.38 -27.63
N ARG A 192 -16.84 22.57 -26.96
CA ARG A 192 -18.20 22.23 -27.43
C ARG A 192 -19.14 23.42 -27.37
N GLU A 193 -19.07 24.22 -26.30
CA GLU A 193 -19.89 25.42 -26.16
C GLU A 193 -19.57 26.43 -27.25
N LYS A 194 -18.28 26.71 -27.47
CA LYS A 194 -17.84 27.59 -28.56
C LYS A 194 -18.29 27.08 -29.94
N ALA A 195 -18.19 25.78 -30.20
CA ALA A 195 -18.63 25.18 -31.45
C ALA A 195 -20.15 25.13 -31.64
N ALA A 196 -20.94 25.35 -30.58
CA ALA A 196 -22.40 25.44 -30.65
C ALA A 196 -22.90 26.87 -30.89
N GLU A 197 -22.04 27.87 -30.71
CA GLU A 197 -22.32 29.29 -30.97
C GLU A 197 -21.96 29.73 -32.39
N GLU A 198 -21.18 28.91 -33.12
CA GLU A 198 -20.77 29.07 -34.54
C GLU A 198 -21.72 28.32 -35.50
#